data_AF-A0A7X6VQB3-F1
#
_entry.id   AF-A0A7X6VQB3-F1
#
_cell.length_a   1.000
_cell.length_b   1.000
_cell.length_c   1.000
_cell.angle_alpha   90.00
_cell.angle_beta   90.00
_cell.angle_gamma   90.00
#
_symmetry.space_group_name_H-M   'P 1'
#
loop_
_entity.id
_entity.type
_entity.pdbx_description
1 polymer ?
#
loop_
_entity_poly.entity_id
_entity_poly.type
_entity_poly.pdbx_seq_one_letter_code
_entity_poly.pdbx_strand_id
1 'polypeptide(L)'
;MGRRVKMDAAEVVALLRRIRHDYGNHLQVISGYNELGRPDEVREYIAEIIQEITQEKRILELDDSELGLFLFKQMLLANDLGIILRYKEISIVSGQRLIDNFEPYKTIENIVKENILFQNTVMEVSIYEENDQIKVEIECPMLPNKHFIFYIKE
;
A
#
# COMPACT_ATOMS: atom_id res chain seq x y z
N MET A 1 12.58 24.16 15.15
CA MET A 1 12.40 24.39 13.71
C MET A 1 12.16 23.03 13.07
N GLY A 2 10.92 22.52 13.20
CA GLY A 2 10.57 21.17 12.75
C GLY A 2 10.29 21.19 11.25
N ARG A 3 11.10 20.47 10.48
CA ARG A 3 10.89 20.29 9.04
C ARG A 3 9.71 19.32 8.89
N ARG A 4 8.48 19.84 8.90
CA ARG A 4 7.30 19.08 8.47
C ARG A 4 7.59 18.51 7.09
N VAL A 5 7.62 17.19 6.96
CA VAL A 5 7.74 16.51 5.65
C VAL A 5 6.37 16.58 4.98
N LYS A 6 5.93 17.79 4.62
CA LYS A 6 4.83 17.96 3.69
C LYS A 6 5.29 17.42 2.35
N MET A 7 4.57 16.46 1.78
CA MET A 7 4.71 16.17 0.35
C MET A 7 4.54 17.47 -0.42
N ASP A 8 5.52 17.79 -1.26
CA ASP A 8 5.43 19.00 -2.07
C ASP A 8 4.48 18.80 -3.25
N ALA A 9 4.09 19.91 -3.89
CA ALA A 9 3.19 19.85 -5.04
C ALA A 9 3.76 19.01 -6.21
N ALA A 10 5.08 18.93 -6.38
CA ALA A 10 5.68 18.12 -7.43
C ALA A 10 5.57 16.63 -7.14
N GLU A 11 5.76 16.21 -5.88
CA GLU A 11 5.55 14.83 -5.43
C GLU A 11 4.09 14.39 -5.58
N VAL A 12 3.13 15.26 -5.22
CA VAL A 12 1.70 14.98 -5.43
C VAL A 12 1.39 14.86 -6.92
N VAL A 13 1.95 15.71 -7.78
CA VAL A 13 1.77 15.60 -9.23
C VAL A 13 2.37 14.31 -9.78
N ALA A 14 3.52 13.87 -9.27
CA ALA A 14 4.13 12.60 -9.64
C ALA A 14 3.24 11.42 -9.26
N LEU A 15 2.66 11.44 -8.06
CA LEU A 15 1.70 10.46 -7.59
C LEU A 15 0.47 10.39 -8.52
N LEU A 16 -0.12 11.53 -8.85
CA LEU A 16 -1.27 11.60 -9.76
C LEU A 16 -0.96 11.11 -11.17
N ARG A 17 0.24 11.37 -11.69
CA ARG A 17 0.68 10.84 -12.99
C ARG A 17 0.73 9.32 -12.97
N ARG A 18 1.26 8.76 -11.88
CA ARG A 18 1.32 7.31 -11.69
C ARG A 18 -0.06 6.67 -11.64
N ILE A 19 -0.97 7.18 -10.82
CA ILE A 19 -2.35 6.67 -10.72
C ILE A 19 -3.02 6.66 -12.11
N ARG A 20 -2.88 7.74 -12.89
CA ARG A 20 -3.42 7.80 -14.25
C ARG A 20 -2.81 6.77 -15.19
N HIS A 21 -1.50 6.51 -15.08
CA HIS A 21 -0.83 5.49 -15.86
C HIS A 21 -1.39 4.10 -15.52
N ASP A 22 -1.56 3.80 -14.24
CA ASP A 22 -2.06 2.50 -13.78
C ASP A 22 -3.52 2.29 -14.23
N TYR A 23 -4.37 3.32 -14.16
CA TYR A 23 -5.71 3.28 -14.78
C TYR A 23 -5.68 3.05 -16.29
N GLY A 24 -4.73 3.67 -16.99
CA GLY A 24 -4.51 3.41 -18.42
C GLY A 24 -4.21 1.94 -18.70
N ASN A 25 -3.36 1.32 -17.88
CA ASN A 25 -3.01 -0.09 -17.99
C ASN A 25 -4.21 -1.01 -17.72
N HIS A 26 -4.99 -0.73 -16.67
CA HIS A 26 -6.21 -1.50 -16.39
C HIS A 26 -7.19 -1.47 -17.56
N LEU A 27 -7.41 -0.29 -18.16
CA LEU A 27 -8.29 -0.15 -19.32
C LEU A 27 -7.75 -0.91 -20.55
N GLN A 28 -6.43 -0.93 -20.76
CA GLN A 28 -5.81 -1.71 -21.82
C GLN A 28 -6.01 -3.22 -21.63
N VAL A 29 -5.83 -3.74 -20.41
CA VAL A 29 -6.07 -5.16 -20.10
C VAL A 29 -7.54 -5.54 -20.33
N ILE A 30 -8.47 -4.70 -19.86
CA ILE A 30 -9.91 -4.91 -20.08
C ILE A 30 -10.24 -4.92 -21.58
N SER A 31 -9.71 -3.97 -22.35
CA SER A 31 -9.90 -3.93 -23.81
C SER A 31 -9.37 -5.19 -24.47
N GLY A 32 -8.18 -5.64 -24.08
CA GLY A 32 -7.55 -6.85 -24.61
C GLY A 32 -8.39 -8.12 -24.36
N TYR A 33 -8.91 -8.32 -23.14
CA TYR A 33 -9.80 -9.45 -22.88
C TYR A 33 -11.11 -9.34 -23.66
N ASN A 34 -11.68 -8.14 -23.75
CA ASN A 34 -12.90 -7.91 -24.52
C ASN A 34 -12.72 -8.21 -26.02
N GLU A 35 -11.61 -7.78 -26.62
CA GLU A 35 -11.26 -8.05 -28.03
C GLU A 35 -11.06 -9.55 -28.31
N LEU A 36 -10.56 -10.30 -27.32
CA LEU A 36 -10.38 -11.75 -27.40
C LEU A 36 -11.67 -12.54 -27.14
N GLY A 37 -12.80 -11.87 -26.86
CA GLY A 37 -14.06 -12.54 -26.51
C GLY A 37 -13.97 -13.30 -25.19
N ARG A 38 -13.26 -12.76 -24.20
CA ARG A 38 -13.01 -13.34 -22.87
C ARG A 38 -13.77 -12.59 -21.75
N PRO A 39 -15.11 -12.68 -21.71
CA PRO A 39 -15.93 -11.88 -20.82
C PRO A 39 -15.83 -12.29 -19.34
N ASP A 40 -15.46 -13.54 -19.05
CA ASP A 40 -15.28 -14.01 -17.68
C ASP A 40 -14.01 -13.39 -17.09
N GLU A 41 -12.91 -13.37 -17.84
CA GLU A 41 -11.67 -12.70 -17.43
C GLU A 41 -11.84 -11.18 -17.28
N VAL A 42 -12.64 -10.53 -18.14
CA VAL A 42 -13.03 -9.12 -17.94
C VAL A 42 -13.71 -8.94 -16.58
N ARG A 43 -14.65 -9.82 -16.24
CA ARG A 43 -15.42 -9.71 -14.98
C ARG A 43 -14.53 -9.93 -13.77
N GLU A 44 -13.67 -10.95 -13.82
CA GLU A 44 -12.72 -11.26 -12.75
C GLU A 44 -11.75 -10.09 -12.54
N TYR A 45 -11.17 -9.57 -13.63
CA TYR A 45 -10.23 -8.46 -13.55
C TYR A 45 -10.87 -7.16 -13.04
N ILE A 46 -12.11 -6.85 -13.46
CA ILE A 46 -12.86 -5.71 -12.91
C ILE A 46 -13.09 -5.88 -11.41
N ALA A 47 -13.41 -7.11 -10.94
CA ALA A 47 -13.60 -7.36 -9.52
C ALA A 47 -12.32 -7.13 -8.71
N GLU A 48 -11.15 -7.50 -9.26
CA GLU A 48 -9.83 -7.22 -8.66
C GLU A 48 -9.60 -5.70 -8.54
N ILE A 49 -9.81 -4.94 -9.62
CA ILE A 49 -9.68 -3.47 -9.61
C ILE A 49 -10.61 -2.84 -8.56
N ILE A 50 -11.86 -3.30 -8.48
CA ILE A 50 -12.82 -2.79 -7.48
C ILE A 50 -12.30 -3.04 -6.06
N GLN A 51 -11.70 -4.21 -5.79
CA GLN A 51 -11.09 -4.48 -4.49
C GLN A 51 -9.94 -3.53 -4.20
N GLU A 52 -9.04 -3.31 -5.15
CA GLU A 52 -7.92 -2.37 -5.02
C GLU A 52 -8.40 -0.95 -4.70
N ILE A 53 -9.29 -0.40 -5.54
CA ILE A 53 -9.87 0.95 -5.34
C ILE A 53 -10.56 1.05 -3.97
N THR A 54 -11.22 -0.02 -3.52
CA THR A 54 -11.88 -0.03 -2.21
C THR A 54 -10.87 0.06 -1.06
N GLN A 55 -9.70 -0.58 -1.18
CA GLN A 55 -8.63 -0.47 -0.19
C GLN A 55 -8.03 0.94 -0.19
N GLU A 56 -7.72 1.48 -1.38
CA GLU A 56 -7.18 2.84 -1.53
C GLU A 56 -8.13 3.87 -0.91
N LYS A 57 -9.43 3.74 -1.18
CA LYS A 57 -10.47 4.62 -0.64
C LYS A 57 -10.44 4.66 0.89
N ARG A 58 -10.39 3.51 1.56
CA ARG A 58 -10.35 3.45 3.04
C ARG A 58 -9.17 4.22 3.62
N ILE A 59 -8.03 4.17 2.94
CA ILE A 59 -6.81 4.84 3.38
C ILE A 59 -6.87 6.35 3.14
N LEU A 60 -7.42 6.77 2.00
CA LEU A 60 -7.58 8.18 1.67
C LEU A 60 -8.70 8.88 2.44
N GLU A 61 -9.62 8.12 3.04
CA GLU A 61 -10.70 8.61 3.91
C GLU A 61 -10.32 8.68 5.40
N LEU A 62 -9.06 8.41 5.77
CA LEU A 62 -8.58 8.62 7.14
C LEU A 62 -8.66 10.11 7.54
N ASP A 63 -9.03 10.37 8.79
CA ASP A 63 -9.14 11.74 9.33
C ASP A 63 -7.80 12.50 9.26
N ASP A 64 -6.69 11.79 9.48
CA ASP A 64 -5.34 12.31 9.25
C ASP A 64 -4.98 12.18 7.77
N SER A 65 -5.22 13.26 7.01
CA SER A 65 -4.93 13.29 5.57
C SER A 65 -3.45 13.13 5.23
N GLU A 66 -2.53 13.50 6.13
CA GLU A 66 -1.09 13.34 5.91
C GLU A 66 -0.71 11.87 6.02
N LEU A 67 -1.24 11.18 7.04
CA LEU A 67 -1.11 9.73 7.18
C LEU A 67 -1.77 8.99 6.00
N GLY A 68 -2.99 9.35 5.62
CA GLY A 68 -3.69 8.72 4.50
C GLY A 68 -2.91 8.82 3.20
N LEU A 69 -2.39 10.01 2.87
CA LEU A 69 -1.55 10.21 1.70
C LEU A 69 -0.24 9.40 1.77
N PHE A 70 0.39 9.37 2.95
CA PHE A 70 1.61 8.60 3.17
C PHE A 70 1.40 7.10 2.98
N LEU A 71 0.39 6.50 3.62
CA LEU A 71 0.10 5.07 3.49
C LEU A 71 -0.28 4.70 2.05
N PHE A 72 -1.04 5.56 1.37
CA PHE A 72 -1.35 5.36 -0.05
C PHE A 72 -0.08 5.38 -0.92
N LYS A 73 0.87 6.30 -0.65
CA LYS A 73 2.19 6.28 -1.30
C LYS A 73 2.93 4.96 -1.04
N GLN A 74 2.85 4.40 0.17
CA GLN A 74 3.48 3.12 0.47
C GLN A 74 2.85 1.95 -0.29
N MET A 75 1.53 1.93 -0.50
CA MET A 75 0.87 0.91 -1.33
C MET A 75 1.41 0.92 -2.75
N LEU A 76 1.55 2.11 -3.32
CA LEU A 76 2.10 2.32 -4.65
C LEU A 76 3.55 1.83 -4.70
N LEU A 77 4.42 2.28 -3.79
CA LEU A 77 5.82 1.83 -3.79
C LEU A 77 5.95 0.30 -3.61
N ALA A 78 5.13 -0.32 -2.78
CA ALA A 78 5.12 -1.78 -2.61
C ALA A 78 4.71 -2.50 -3.91
N ASN A 79 3.76 -1.94 -4.67
CA ASN A 79 3.37 -2.48 -5.97
C ASN A 79 4.54 -2.48 -6.98
N ASP A 80 5.43 -1.48 -6.93
CA ASP A 80 6.64 -1.47 -7.77
C ASP A 80 7.59 -2.65 -7.47
N LEU A 81 7.49 -3.21 -6.26
CA LEU A 81 8.21 -4.42 -5.84
C LEU A 81 7.45 -5.72 -6.16
N GLY A 82 6.30 -5.63 -6.83
CA GLY A 82 5.40 -6.76 -7.09
C GLY A 82 4.59 -7.21 -5.87
N ILE A 83 4.47 -6.34 -4.85
CA ILE A 83 3.75 -6.63 -3.60
C ILE A 83 2.41 -5.88 -3.58
N ILE A 84 1.33 -6.62 -3.32
CA ILE A 84 0.01 -6.04 -3.06
C ILE A 84 -0.08 -5.76 -1.56
N LEU A 85 0.11 -4.49 -1.19
CA LEU A 85 0.01 -4.05 0.19
C LEU A 85 -1.45 -3.76 0.56
N ARG A 86 -1.97 -4.42 1.60
CA ARG A 86 -3.34 -4.23 2.08
C ARG A 86 -3.33 -3.81 3.55
N TYR A 87 -3.95 -2.70 3.87
CA TYR A 87 -4.12 -2.28 5.26
C TYR A 87 -5.42 -2.86 5.82
N LYS A 88 -5.32 -3.68 6.88
CA LYS A 88 -6.47 -4.31 7.54
C LYS A 88 -7.10 -3.40 8.60
N GLU A 89 -6.26 -2.93 9.52
CA GLU A 89 -6.69 -2.15 10.67
C GLU A 89 -5.67 -1.05 10.95
N ILE A 90 -6.16 0.16 11.16
CA ILE A 90 -5.35 1.33 11.48
C ILE A 90 -6.02 2.03 12.66
N SER A 91 -5.40 1.91 13.82
CA SER A 91 -5.90 2.47 15.07
C SER A 91 -4.76 3.16 15.81
N ILE A 92 -4.44 4.38 15.34
CA ILE A 92 -3.39 5.24 15.90
C ILE A 92 -3.89 6.68 15.97
N VAL A 93 -3.43 7.43 16.96
CA VAL A 93 -3.78 8.86 17.14
C VAL A 93 -2.96 9.76 16.22
N SER A 94 -1.71 9.39 15.91
CA SER A 94 -0.84 10.17 15.02
C SER A 94 0.05 9.30 14.14
N GLY A 95 0.04 9.59 12.84
CA GLY A 95 0.87 8.93 11.85
C GLY A 95 2.32 9.41 11.75
N GLN A 96 2.70 10.47 12.47
CA GLN A 96 3.96 11.19 12.21
C GLN A 96 5.20 10.28 12.30
N ARG A 97 5.22 9.34 13.25
CA ARG A 97 6.36 8.44 13.43
C ARG A 97 6.51 7.44 12.30
N LEU A 98 5.41 6.99 11.70
CA LEU A 98 5.45 6.14 10.51
C LEU A 98 6.07 6.91 9.34
N ILE A 99 5.65 8.18 9.17
CA ILE A 99 6.14 9.08 8.13
C ILE A 99 7.65 9.31 8.29
N ASP A 100 8.08 9.68 9.50
CA ASP A 100 9.48 10.02 9.79
C ASP A 100 10.42 8.82 9.60
N ASN A 101 9.96 7.60 9.92
CA ASN A 101 10.73 6.37 9.78
C ASN A 101 10.55 5.68 8.41
N PHE A 102 9.66 6.21 7.57
CA PHE A 102 9.28 5.62 6.28
C PHE A 102 8.78 4.16 6.39
N GLU A 103 8.05 3.87 7.47
CA GLU A 103 7.47 2.55 7.76
C GLU A 103 5.99 2.51 7.33
N PRO A 104 5.44 1.36 6.93
CA PRO A 104 6.04 0.02 6.94
C PRO A 104 6.90 -0.32 5.71
N TYR A 105 7.00 0.58 4.73
CA TYR A 105 7.63 0.25 3.45
C TYR A 105 9.09 -0.15 3.56
N LYS A 106 9.88 0.54 4.41
CA LYS A 106 11.27 0.16 4.65
C LYS A 106 11.38 -1.30 5.13
N THR A 107 10.51 -1.73 6.05
CA THR A 107 10.46 -3.11 6.50
C THR A 107 10.05 -4.07 5.38
N ILE A 108 9.03 -3.71 4.58
CA ILE A 108 8.59 -4.49 3.42
C ILE A 108 9.71 -4.67 2.41
N GLU A 109 10.44 -3.59 2.09
CA GLU A 109 11.56 -3.62 1.16
C GLU A 109 12.66 -4.58 1.64
N ASN A 110 12.94 -4.62 2.95
CA ASN A 110 13.89 -5.57 3.53
C ASN A 110 13.39 -7.02 3.41
N ILE A 111 12.10 -7.27 3.72
CA ILE A 111 11.49 -8.60 3.55
C ILE A 111 11.62 -9.06 2.10
N VAL A 112 11.32 -8.20 1.13
CA VAL A 112 11.45 -8.51 -0.30
C VAL A 112 12.90 -8.79 -0.70
N LYS A 113 13.88 -8.05 -0.15
CA LYS A 113 15.31 -8.28 -0.45
C LYS A 113 15.83 -9.61 0.11
N GLU A 114 15.30 -10.05 1.24
CA GLU A 114 15.73 -11.26 1.94
C GLU A 114 15.02 -12.54 1.44
N ASN A 115 13.96 -12.40 0.63
CA ASN A 115 13.11 -13.51 0.21
C ASN A 115 12.84 -13.47 -1.30
N ILE A 116 12.69 -14.64 -1.92
CA ILE A 116 12.22 -14.73 -3.31
C ILE A 116 10.69 -14.77 -3.25
N LEU A 117 10.06 -13.67 -3.64
CA LEU A 117 8.60 -13.53 -3.66
C LEU A 117 8.07 -13.58 -5.08
N PHE A 118 6.86 -14.11 -5.23
CA PHE A 118 6.15 -14.10 -6.51
C PHE A 118 5.53 -12.72 -6.75
N GLN A 119 5.31 -12.37 -8.02
CA GLN A 119 4.49 -11.21 -8.34
C GLN A 119 3.10 -11.35 -7.73
N ASN A 120 2.53 -10.21 -7.34
CA ASN A 120 1.24 -10.10 -6.68
C ASN A 120 1.19 -10.80 -5.32
N THR A 121 2.33 -10.92 -4.64
CA THR A 121 2.37 -11.40 -3.25
C THR A 121 1.62 -10.41 -2.37
N VAL A 122 0.60 -10.89 -1.66
CA VAL A 122 -0.18 -10.05 -0.73
C VAL A 122 0.53 -9.96 0.61
N MET A 123 0.73 -8.73 1.09
CA MET A 123 1.15 -8.44 2.46
C MET A 123 0.07 -7.62 3.14
N GLU A 124 -0.39 -8.10 4.28
CA GLU A 124 -1.46 -7.46 5.04
C GLU A 124 -0.85 -6.75 6.25
N VAL A 125 -1.15 -5.47 6.41
CA VAL A 125 -0.58 -4.62 7.46
C VAL A 125 -1.66 -4.15 8.40
N SER A 126 -1.42 -4.34 9.70
CA SER A 126 -2.19 -3.74 10.77
C SER A 126 -1.32 -2.82 11.62
N ILE A 127 -1.86 -1.68 12.02
CA ILE A 127 -1.15 -0.63 12.74
C ILE A 127 -1.95 -0.24 13.98
N TYR A 128 -1.29 -0.31 15.14
CA TYR A 128 -1.90 -0.08 16.45
C TYR A 128 -1.02 0.83 17.30
N GLU A 129 -1.64 1.55 18.23
CA GLU A 129 -0.95 2.24 19.30
C GLU A 129 -0.98 1.38 20.58
N GLU A 130 0.19 0.99 21.07
CA GLU A 130 0.37 0.20 22.30
C GLU A 130 1.45 0.84 23.19
N ASN A 131 1.12 1.22 24.43
CA ASN A 131 2.07 1.73 25.43
C ASN A 131 2.99 2.87 24.91
N ASP A 132 2.40 3.90 24.29
CA ASP A 132 3.09 5.03 23.66
C ASP A 132 4.03 4.66 22.48
N GLN A 133 3.84 3.47 21.90
CA GLN A 133 4.58 2.98 20.74
C GLN A 133 3.61 2.63 19.61
N ILE A 134 4.06 2.80 18.37
CA ILE A 134 3.32 2.29 17.22
C ILE A 134 3.77 0.85 16.99
N LYS A 135 2.83 -0.08 17.12
CA LYS A 135 3.01 -1.47 16.73
C LYS A 135 2.57 -1.64 15.29
N VAL A 136 3.42 -2.25 14.49
CA VAL A 136 3.11 -2.62 13.11
C VAL A 136 3.21 -4.13 12.99
N GLU A 137 2.14 -4.75 12.52
CA GLU A 137 2.06 -6.17 12.21
C GLU A 137 1.94 -6.34 10.70
N ILE A 138 2.82 -7.16 10.13
CA ILE A 138 2.80 -7.53 8.70
C ILE A 138 2.58 -9.03 8.61
N GLU A 139 1.51 -9.43 7.95
CA GLU A 139 1.18 -10.82 7.65
C GLU A 139 1.42 -11.12 6.16
N CYS A 140 2.24 -12.12 5.88
CA CYS A 140 2.48 -12.64 4.55
C CYS A 140 2.34 -14.17 4.53
N PRO A 141 1.18 -14.71 4.14
CA PRO A 141 0.91 -16.16 4.19
C PRO A 141 1.86 -17.01 3.34
N MET A 142 2.49 -16.41 2.33
CA MET A 142 3.40 -17.06 1.38
C MET A 142 4.84 -17.24 1.91
N LEU A 143 5.19 -16.58 3.02
CA LEU A 143 6.52 -16.69 3.62
C LEU A 143 6.57 -17.78 4.71
N PRO A 144 7.73 -18.41 4.94
CA PRO A 144 7.90 -19.36 6.05
C PRO A 144 7.66 -18.72 7.41
N ASN A 145 8.19 -17.50 7.59
CA ASN A 145 7.83 -16.65 8.70
C ASN A 145 6.68 -15.74 8.28
N LYS A 146 5.45 -16.12 8.65
CA LYS A 146 4.23 -15.47 8.15
C LYS A 146 3.93 -14.14 8.81
N HIS A 147 4.51 -13.86 9.97
CA HIS A 147 4.17 -12.70 10.79
C HIS A 147 5.45 -11.94 11.16
N PHE A 148 5.49 -10.65 10.84
CA PHE A 148 6.55 -9.73 11.18
C PHE A 148 5.95 -8.64 12.06
N ILE A 149 6.47 -8.48 13.28
CA ILE A 149 5.98 -7.50 14.23
C ILE A 149 7.15 -6.62 14.65
N PHE A 150 6.97 -5.31 14.60
CA PHE A 150 7.94 -4.36 15.10
C PHE A 150 7.25 -3.17 15.76
N TYR A 151 8.03 -2.47 16.58
CA TYR A 151 7.57 -1.34 17.38
C TYR A 151 8.40 -0.11 17.05
N ILE A 152 7.73 1.01 16.85
CA ILE A 152 8.35 2.33 16.65
C ILE A 152 8.21 3.10 17.96
N LYS A 153 9.32 3.25 18.68
CA LYS A 153 9.43 4.00 19.93
C LYS A 153 9.44 5.51 19.69
N GLU A 154 9.11 6.27 20.74
CA GLU A 154 9.28 7.73 20.80
C GLU A 154 10.69 8.18 20.39
#